data_AF-A0AAV0GZJ5-F1
#
_entry.id   AF-A0AAV0GZJ5-F1
#
_cell.length_a   1.000
_cell.length_b   1.000
_cell.length_c   1.000
_cell.angle_alpha   90.00
_cell.angle_beta   90.00
_cell.angle_gamma   90.00
#
_symmetry.space_group_name_H-M   'P 1'
#
loop_
_entity.id
_entity.type
_entity.pdbx_description
1 polymer ?
#
loop_
_entity_poly.entity_id
_entity_poly.type
_entity_poly.pdbx_seq_one_letter_code
_entity_poly.pdbx_strand_id
1 'polypeptide(L)'
;MGLISSLHTINHIFNIFPSRVNQTAGQGFAETKVSQSPPPPPPGPKIPRFAYLVSGSKGDLDKLWRTLHALYHPRNHYVVHLDLESPAEERLELAARVEKHPIFAKYGNVYMNSKANMVTYRGPTMVSNTLHACAILLKRSKEWDWFINLSASDYPLVTQDGQSMS
;
A
#
# COMPACT_ATOMS: atom_id res chain seq x y z
N MET A 1 37.26 22.20 4.48
CA MET A 1 38.01 21.02 4.97
C MET A 1 37.31 19.78 4.48
N GLY A 2 37.79 19.19 3.38
CA GLY A 2 37.16 18.08 2.67
C GLY A 2 37.75 16.71 3.04
N LEU A 3 36.84 15.75 3.17
CA LEU A 3 36.74 14.48 2.41
C LEU A 3 37.78 13.34 2.57
N ILE A 4 37.21 12.16 2.89
CA ILE A 4 37.53 10.74 2.54
C ILE A 4 38.86 10.16 3.08
N SER A 5 39.03 8.88 3.41
CA SER A 5 38.29 7.61 3.23
C SER A 5 39.07 6.54 4.01
N SER A 6 38.42 5.46 4.48
CA SER A 6 39.11 4.24 4.94
C SER A 6 38.74 3.08 4.00
N LEU A 7 39.75 2.57 3.31
CA LEU A 7 39.70 1.39 2.43
C LEU A 7 39.96 0.14 3.29
N HIS A 8 39.12 -0.89 3.15
CA HIS A 8 39.43 -2.24 3.62
C HIS A 8 39.78 -3.16 2.45
N THR A 9 40.74 -4.01 2.75
CA THR A 9 41.71 -4.69 1.88
C THR A 9 41.13 -5.80 0.99
N ILE A 10 41.63 -5.84 -0.24
CA ILE A 10 41.48 -6.88 -1.26
C ILE A 10 42.44 -8.03 -0.93
N ASN A 11 41.97 -9.28 -0.94
CA ASN A 11 42.86 -10.45 -0.97
C ASN A 11 42.65 -11.24 -2.27
N HIS A 12 43.67 -11.19 -3.13
CA HIS A 12 43.81 -11.93 -4.38
C HIS A 12 45.03 -12.84 -4.25
N ILE A 13 44.87 -14.15 -4.40
CA ILE A 13 46.00 -15.08 -4.58
C ILE A 13 45.68 -16.01 -5.75
N PHE A 14 46.49 -15.90 -6.81
CA PHE A 14 46.55 -16.81 -7.95
C PHE A 14 47.28 -18.09 -7.56
N ASN A 15 46.88 -19.24 -8.11
CA ASN A 15 47.79 -20.34 -8.36
C ASN A 15 47.45 -21.00 -9.71
N ILE A 16 48.46 -21.06 -10.57
CA ILE A 16 48.45 -21.62 -11.93
C ILE A 16 49.46 -22.79 -11.94
N PHE A 17 49.10 -23.87 -12.65
CA PHE A 17 49.92 -24.98 -13.20
C PHE A 17 49.90 -26.37 -12.52
N PRO A 18 50.10 -27.46 -13.32
CA PRO A 18 49.22 -28.64 -13.30
C PRO A 18 49.91 -29.89 -12.77
N SER A 19 49.16 -30.97 -12.52
CA SER A 19 49.74 -32.28 -12.27
C SER A 19 48.88 -33.38 -12.89
N ARG A 20 49.48 -34.05 -13.87
CA ARG A 20 49.00 -35.24 -14.58
C ARG A 20 49.13 -36.45 -13.64
N VAL A 21 48.03 -37.16 -13.38
CA VAL A 21 48.05 -38.55 -12.91
C VAL A 21 47.00 -39.33 -13.70
N ASN A 22 47.42 -40.51 -14.17
CA ASN A 22 46.72 -41.41 -15.07
C ASN A 22 46.24 -42.65 -14.28
N GLN A 23 45.09 -43.21 -14.65
CA GLN A 23 44.60 -44.59 -14.37
C GLN A 23 44.24 -44.87 -12.88
N THR A 24 43.20 -45.62 -12.48
CA THR A 24 42.35 -46.65 -13.11
C THR A 24 41.20 -47.02 -12.15
N ALA A 25 40.09 -47.51 -12.70
CA ALA A 25 39.16 -48.50 -12.11
C ALA A 25 38.34 -48.16 -10.85
N GLY A 26 37.04 -47.96 -11.08
CA GLY A 26 35.98 -48.77 -10.46
C GLY A 26 35.68 -48.55 -8.98
N GLN A 27 34.71 -47.69 -8.69
CA GLN A 27 33.69 -47.96 -7.68
C GLN A 27 32.49 -47.04 -7.94
N GLY A 28 31.33 -47.66 -8.24
CA GLY A 28 30.08 -46.97 -8.49
C GLY A 28 29.64 -46.20 -7.25
N PHE A 29 29.76 -44.87 -7.33
CA PHE A 29 29.04 -43.99 -6.43
C PHE A 29 27.57 -43.99 -6.86
N ALA A 30 26.78 -44.79 -6.16
CA ALA A 30 25.33 -44.64 -6.21
C ALA A 30 25.00 -43.24 -5.67
N GLU A 31 24.68 -42.31 -6.57
CA GLU A 31 24.05 -41.04 -6.20
C GLU A 31 22.83 -41.38 -5.35
N THR A 32 22.93 -41.09 -4.05
CA THR A 32 21.75 -41.02 -3.19
C THR A 32 20.97 -39.83 -3.70
N LYS A 33 20.03 -40.12 -4.62
CA LYS A 33 19.04 -39.18 -5.14
C LYS A 33 18.12 -38.83 -3.96
N VAL A 34 18.60 -37.94 -3.10
CA VAL A 34 17.81 -37.31 -2.05
C VAL A 34 16.58 -36.78 -2.76
N SER A 35 15.41 -37.28 -2.36
CA SER A 35 14.11 -36.82 -2.84
C SER A 35 13.93 -35.37 -2.38
N GLN A 36 14.57 -34.44 -3.09
CA GLN A 36 14.30 -33.02 -2.94
C GLN A 36 12.95 -32.80 -3.63
N SER A 37 11.92 -32.60 -2.82
CA SER A 37 10.66 -32.02 -3.29
C SER A 37 11.00 -30.76 -4.08
N PRO A 38 10.40 -30.53 -5.27
CA PRO A 38 10.69 -29.35 -6.05
C PRO A 38 10.50 -28.10 -5.18
N PRO A 39 11.39 -27.09 -5.29
CA PRO A 39 11.23 -25.86 -4.54
C PRO A 39 9.84 -25.28 -4.81
N PRO A 40 9.17 -24.70 -3.79
CA PRO A 40 7.88 -24.07 -4.00
C PRO A 40 8.01 -23.05 -5.15
N PRO A 41 6.97 -22.94 -6.01
CA PRO A 41 7.01 -21.98 -7.10
C PRO A 41 7.29 -20.58 -6.53
N PRO A 42 8.04 -19.75 -7.28
CA PRO A 42 8.31 -18.38 -6.85
C PRO A 42 6.96 -17.70 -6.56
N PRO A 43 6.86 -16.91 -5.46
CA PRO A 43 5.63 -16.22 -5.15
C PRO A 43 5.19 -15.39 -6.36
N GLY A 44 3.94 -15.57 -6.77
CA GLY A 44 3.34 -14.78 -7.84
C GLY A 44 3.40 -13.27 -7.51
N PRO A 45 3.18 -12.40 -8.51
CA PRO A 45 3.23 -10.96 -8.30
C PRO A 45 2.27 -10.56 -7.18
N LYS A 46 2.78 -9.83 -6.18
CA LYS A 46 2.02 -9.39 -5.02
C LYS A 46 0.98 -8.36 -5.48
N ILE A 47 -0.31 -8.67 -5.29
CA ILE A 47 -1.39 -7.75 -5.64
C ILE A 47 -1.29 -6.50 -4.75
N PRO A 48 -1.16 -5.29 -5.32
CA PRO A 48 -0.99 -4.05 -4.55
C PRO A 48 -2.22 -3.76 -3.70
N ARG A 49 -2.00 -3.07 -2.58
CA ARG A 49 -3.05 -2.57 -1.70
C ARG A 49 -3.00 -1.05 -1.70
N PHE A 50 -4.16 -0.43 -1.89
CA PHE A 50 -4.28 1.02 -1.96
C PHE A 50 -4.70 1.60 -0.61
N ALA A 51 -4.18 2.80 -0.33
CA ALA A 51 -4.65 3.65 0.74
C ALA A 51 -5.25 4.93 0.14
N TYR A 52 -6.56 5.09 0.30
CA TYR A 52 -7.30 6.22 -0.24
C TYR A 52 -7.52 7.29 0.82
N LEU A 53 -7.32 8.55 0.44
CA LEU A 53 -8.00 9.69 1.04
C LEU A 53 -9.18 10.04 0.13
N VAL A 54 -10.41 10.04 0.65
CA VAL A 54 -11.58 10.61 -0.04
C VAL A 54 -12.06 11.81 0.76
N SER A 55 -11.85 13.01 0.23
CA SER A 55 -12.16 14.27 0.92
C SER A 55 -13.28 15.04 0.23
N GLY A 56 -14.13 15.72 1.01
CA GLY A 56 -15.18 16.59 0.51
C GLY A 56 -15.32 17.86 1.33
N SER A 57 -16.16 18.76 0.85
CA SER A 57 -16.52 20.00 1.52
C SER A 57 -18.04 20.09 1.71
N LYS A 58 -18.55 21.29 1.99
CA LYS A 58 -19.98 21.54 2.23
C LYS A 58 -20.87 20.96 1.12
N GLY A 59 -21.83 20.12 1.50
CA GLY A 59 -22.78 19.51 0.57
C GLY A 59 -22.22 18.33 -0.23
N ASP A 60 -20.99 17.90 0.06
CA ASP A 60 -20.37 16.76 -0.63
C ASP A 60 -20.67 15.41 0.02
N LEU A 61 -21.39 15.37 1.15
CA LEU A 61 -21.62 14.15 1.93
C LEU A 61 -22.04 12.96 1.05
N ASP A 62 -23.09 13.11 0.24
CA ASP A 62 -23.61 12.00 -0.57
C ASP A 62 -22.70 11.68 -1.76
N LYS A 63 -22.01 12.69 -2.33
CA LYS A 63 -21.04 12.46 -3.40
C LYS A 63 -19.82 11.68 -2.89
N LEU A 64 -19.28 12.08 -1.73
CA LEU A 64 -18.21 11.39 -1.03
C LEU A 64 -18.64 9.95 -0.69
N TRP A 65 -19.84 9.79 -0.14
CA TRP A 65 -20.39 8.48 0.20
C TRP A 65 -20.47 7.57 -1.03
N ARG A 66 -21.01 8.08 -2.14
CA ARG A 66 -21.09 7.36 -3.41
C ARG A 66 -19.70 6.97 -3.94
N THR A 67 -18.73 7.89 -3.92
CA THR A 67 -17.35 7.64 -4.38
C THR A 67 -16.66 6.59 -3.51
N LEU A 68 -16.81 6.65 -2.18
CA LEU A 68 -16.28 5.65 -1.26
C LEU A 68 -16.82 4.25 -1.58
N HIS A 69 -18.13 4.13 -1.80
CA HIS A 69 -18.75 2.86 -2.17
C HIS A 69 -18.23 2.31 -3.50
N ALA A 70 -18.08 3.16 -4.52
CA ALA A 70 -17.56 2.76 -5.82
C ALA A 70 -16.10 2.28 -5.76
N LEU A 71 -15.31 2.80 -4.83
CA LEU A 71 -13.90 2.45 -4.63
C LEU A 71 -13.70 1.28 -3.67
N TYR A 72 -14.73 0.87 -2.92
CA TYR A 72 -14.55 0.00 -1.76
C TYR A 72 -14.07 -1.40 -2.16
N HIS A 73 -12.99 -1.84 -1.52
CA HIS A 73 -12.47 -3.19 -1.62
C HIS A 73 -11.89 -3.60 -0.25
N PRO A 74 -12.15 -4.83 0.25
CA PRO A 74 -11.72 -5.28 1.58
C PRO A 74 -10.20 -5.23 1.84
N ARG A 75 -9.38 -5.27 0.78
CA ARG A 75 -7.90 -5.25 0.88
C ARG A 75 -7.30 -3.85 1.02
N ASN A 76 -8.09 -2.81 0.70
CA ASN A 76 -7.62 -1.44 0.68
C ASN A 76 -7.94 -0.73 1.99
N HIS A 77 -7.30 0.40 2.23
CA HIS A 77 -7.52 1.26 3.40
C HIS A 77 -8.08 2.62 2.98
N TYR A 78 -8.96 3.18 3.79
CA TYR A 78 -9.67 4.41 3.45
C TYR A 78 -9.66 5.36 4.64
N VAL A 79 -9.28 6.61 4.38
CA VAL A 79 -9.58 7.75 5.24
C VAL A 79 -10.59 8.63 4.51
N VAL A 80 -11.69 8.92 5.18
CA VAL A 80 -12.69 9.88 4.70
C VAL A 80 -12.66 11.14 5.53
N HIS A 81 -12.87 12.28 4.89
CA HIS A 81 -12.77 13.59 5.54
C HIS A 81 -13.73 14.58 4.90
N LEU A 82 -14.47 15.30 5.75
CA LEU A 82 -15.21 16.49 5.39
C LEU A 82 -14.55 17.67 6.12
N ASP A 83 -14.24 18.74 5.38
CA ASP A 83 -13.55 19.91 5.90
C ASP A 83 -14.42 20.76 6.86
N LEU A 84 -13.85 21.85 7.39
CA LEU A 84 -14.55 22.77 8.28
C LEU A 84 -15.61 23.65 7.61
N GLU A 85 -15.65 23.74 6.27
CA GLU A 85 -16.76 24.41 5.58
C GLU A 85 -18.04 23.57 5.64
N SER A 86 -17.87 22.25 5.82
CA SER A 86 -18.97 21.31 6.01
C SER A 86 -19.64 21.48 7.38
N PRO A 87 -20.98 21.59 7.44
CA PRO A 87 -21.74 21.64 8.69
C PRO A 87 -21.41 20.50 9.64
N ALA A 88 -21.49 20.75 10.95
CA ALA A 88 -21.25 19.72 11.96
C ALA A 88 -22.18 18.52 11.80
N GLU A 89 -23.44 18.75 11.41
CA GLU A 89 -24.43 17.72 11.13
C GLU A 89 -23.96 16.78 10.01
N GLU A 90 -23.49 17.30 8.87
CA GLU A 90 -22.95 16.50 7.77
C GLU A 90 -21.75 15.65 8.22
N ARG A 91 -20.84 16.23 9.02
CA ARG A 91 -19.67 15.51 9.52
C ARG A 91 -20.03 14.40 10.50
N LEU A 92 -20.99 14.65 11.38
CA LEU A 92 -21.51 13.66 12.34
C LEU A 92 -22.28 12.55 11.61
N GLU A 93 -23.06 12.90 10.60
CA GLU A 93 -23.78 11.95 9.76
C GLU A 93 -22.81 11.03 9.00
N LEU A 94 -21.76 11.57 8.37
CA LEU A 94 -20.74 10.75 7.72
C LEU A 94 -20.04 9.81 8.72
N ALA A 95 -19.71 10.30 9.92
CA ALA A 95 -19.11 9.47 10.97
C ALA A 95 -20.06 8.32 11.38
N ALA A 96 -21.34 8.63 11.59
CA ALA A 96 -22.36 7.65 11.94
C ALA A 96 -22.59 6.63 10.81
N ARG A 97 -22.60 7.05 9.54
CA ARG A 97 -22.71 6.14 8.38
C ARG A 97 -21.53 5.17 8.31
N VAL A 98 -20.30 5.67 8.48
CA VAL A 98 -19.09 4.81 8.47
C VAL A 98 -19.12 3.81 9.62
N GLU A 99 -19.48 4.24 10.83
CA GLU A 99 -19.53 3.38 12.02
C GLU A 99 -20.62 2.30 11.90
N LYS A 100 -21.80 2.65 11.40
CA LYS A 100 -22.95 1.73 11.29
C LYS A 100 -22.91 0.81 10.07
N HIS A 101 -22.03 1.08 9.09
CA HIS A 101 -22.00 0.28 7.87
C HIS A 101 -21.44 -1.12 8.12
N PRO A 102 -22.21 -2.20 7.90
CA PRO A 102 -21.85 -3.55 8.38
C PRO A 102 -20.56 -4.08 7.74
N ILE A 103 -20.32 -3.75 6.47
CA ILE A 103 -19.11 -4.18 5.77
C ILE A 103 -17.88 -3.43 6.30
N PHE A 104 -18.01 -2.11 6.56
CA PHE A 104 -16.89 -1.32 7.05
C PHE A 104 -16.56 -1.70 8.50
N ALA A 105 -17.56 -1.97 9.33
CA ALA A 105 -17.39 -2.49 10.68
C ALA A 105 -16.71 -3.87 10.67
N LYS A 106 -17.10 -4.76 9.75
CA LYS A 106 -16.52 -6.10 9.61
C LYS A 106 -15.03 -6.07 9.27
N TYR A 107 -14.61 -5.22 8.33
CA TYR A 107 -13.22 -5.17 7.86
C TYR A 107 -12.36 -4.13 8.58
N GLY A 108 -12.96 -3.14 9.25
CA GLY A 108 -12.26 -2.10 10.01
C GLY A 108 -11.34 -1.21 9.17
N ASN A 109 -11.53 -1.19 7.85
CA ASN A 109 -10.59 -0.61 6.89
C ASN A 109 -11.00 0.80 6.39
N VAL A 110 -12.09 1.34 6.90
CA VAL A 110 -12.56 2.72 6.64
C VAL A 110 -12.49 3.52 7.93
N TYR A 111 -11.88 4.70 7.88
CA TYR A 111 -11.75 5.60 9.02
C TYR A 111 -12.23 7.01 8.67
N MET A 112 -13.16 7.54 9.46
CA MET A 112 -13.55 8.95 9.39
C MET A 112 -12.58 9.82 10.19
N ASN A 113 -11.93 10.78 9.52
CA ASN A 113 -11.16 11.81 10.22
C ASN A 113 -12.11 12.84 10.85
N SER A 114 -12.41 12.65 12.13
CA SER A 114 -13.29 13.53 12.91
C SER A 114 -12.67 14.89 13.25
N LYS A 115 -11.33 15.02 13.17
CA LYS A 115 -10.67 16.32 13.24
C LYS A 115 -10.88 17.03 11.89
N ALA A 116 -11.93 17.84 11.84
CA ALA A 116 -12.21 18.67 10.68
C ALA A 116 -11.06 19.66 10.49
N ASN A 117 -10.23 19.42 9.48
CA ASN A 117 -9.23 20.36 9.01
C ASN A 117 -9.93 21.48 8.23
N MET A 118 -9.49 22.73 8.41
CA MET A 118 -9.83 23.80 7.46
C MET A 118 -9.04 23.53 6.19
N VAL A 119 -9.72 23.47 5.05
CA VAL A 119 -9.08 23.27 3.75
C VAL A 119 -9.45 24.45 2.87
N THR A 120 -8.44 25.15 2.37
CA THR A 120 -8.62 26.28 1.46
C THR A 120 -8.02 25.92 0.12
N TYR A 121 -8.82 26.04 -0.94
CA TYR A 121 -8.36 25.73 -2.29
C TYR A 121 -7.17 26.64 -2.66
N ARG A 122 -6.11 26.02 -3.21
CA ARG A 122 -4.80 26.67 -3.49
C ARG A 122 -4.04 27.18 -2.26
N GLY A 123 -4.50 26.89 -1.05
CA GLY A 123 -3.80 27.17 0.19
C GLY A 123 -2.91 26.01 0.66
N PRO A 124 -2.01 26.26 1.64
CA PRO A 124 -1.13 25.22 2.19
C PRO A 124 -1.90 24.09 2.91
N THR A 125 -3.12 24.39 3.34
CA THR A 125 -4.01 23.49 4.07
C THR A 125 -4.46 22.27 3.27
N MET A 126 -4.53 22.36 1.93
CA MET A 126 -4.76 21.21 1.04
C MET A 126 -3.68 20.15 1.22
N VAL A 127 -2.40 20.58 1.21
CA VAL A 127 -1.26 19.68 1.41
C VAL A 127 -1.24 19.16 2.85
N SER A 128 -1.52 20.02 3.83
CA SER A 128 -1.63 19.60 5.23
C SER A 128 -2.71 18.53 5.44
N ASN A 129 -3.85 18.62 4.74
CA ASN A 129 -4.91 17.62 4.82
C ASN A 129 -4.44 16.26 4.28
N THR A 130 -3.78 16.26 3.12
CA THR A 130 -3.19 15.05 2.53
C THR A 130 -2.16 14.41 3.46
N LEU A 131 -1.24 15.19 4.01
CA LEU A 131 -0.22 14.70 4.95
C LEU A 131 -0.84 14.16 6.24
N HIS A 132 -1.91 14.79 6.74
CA HIS A 132 -2.64 14.30 7.90
C HIS A 132 -3.28 12.93 7.63
N ALA A 133 -3.91 12.76 6.47
CA ALA A 133 -4.47 11.47 6.06
C ALA A 133 -3.39 10.39 5.93
N CYS A 134 -2.24 10.69 5.32
CA CYS A 134 -1.09 9.78 5.27
C CYS A 134 -0.64 9.37 6.67
N ALA A 135 -0.52 10.31 7.61
CA ALA A 135 -0.13 10.01 8.98
C ALA A 135 -1.14 9.11 9.70
N ILE A 136 -2.45 9.33 9.50
CA ILE A 136 -3.50 8.46 10.02
C ILE A 136 -3.36 7.04 9.43
N LEU A 137 -3.21 6.91 8.12
CA LEU A 137 -3.07 5.63 7.44
C LEU A 137 -1.84 4.87 7.93
N LEU A 138 -0.67 5.52 7.99
CA LEU A 138 0.58 4.92 8.50
C LEU A 138 0.47 4.47 9.96
N LYS A 139 -0.32 5.17 10.78
CA LYS A 139 -0.58 4.78 12.17
C LYS A 139 -1.51 3.57 12.28
N ARG A 140 -2.49 3.46 11.37
CA ARG A 140 -3.51 2.40 11.41
C ARG A 140 -3.06 1.11 10.71
N SER A 141 -2.32 1.22 9.62
CA SER A 141 -1.85 0.10 8.82
C SER A 141 -0.59 0.48 8.06
N LYS A 142 0.42 -0.40 8.11
CA LYS A 142 1.62 -0.33 7.25
C LYS A 142 1.49 -1.21 6.01
N GLU A 143 0.31 -1.77 5.79
CA GLU A 143 0.04 -2.82 4.83
C GLU A 143 -0.63 -2.31 3.55
N TRP A 144 -0.11 -1.21 3.01
CA TRP A 144 -0.50 -0.66 1.71
C TRP A 144 0.74 -0.23 0.94
N ASP A 145 0.63 -0.22 -0.37
CA ASP A 145 1.76 -0.03 -1.28
C ASP A 145 1.69 1.35 -1.98
N TRP A 146 0.47 1.88 -2.17
CA TRP A 146 0.22 3.13 -2.89
C TRP A 146 -0.79 3.99 -2.16
N PHE A 147 -0.55 5.31 -2.16
CA PHE A 147 -1.49 6.30 -1.63
C PHE A 147 -2.15 7.07 -2.77
N ILE A 148 -3.46 7.27 -2.70
CA ILE A 148 -4.25 7.98 -3.70
C ILE A 148 -5.16 8.98 -2.99
N ASN A 149 -5.02 10.27 -3.31
CA ASN A 149 -5.92 11.32 -2.83
C ASN A 149 -7.01 11.60 -3.87
N LEU A 150 -8.26 11.61 -3.41
CA LEU A 150 -9.45 11.87 -4.22
C LEU A 150 -10.35 12.88 -3.51
N SER A 151 -11.04 13.68 -4.30
CA SER A 151 -12.13 14.55 -3.87
C SER A 151 -13.48 13.86 -4.05
N ALA A 152 -14.54 14.42 -3.45
CA ALA A 152 -15.91 14.00 -3.67
C ALA A 152 -16.41 14.24 -5.12
N SER A 153 -15.68 15.03 -5.91
CA SER A 153 -15.98 15.25 -7.33
C SER A 153 -15.36 14.20 -8.25
N ASP A 154 -14.41 13.41 -7.74
CA ASP A 154 -13.80 12.32 -8.50
C ASP A 154 -14.68 11.07 -8.50
N TYR A 155 -14.57 10.27 -9.56
CA TYR A 155 -15.29 9.01 -9.69
C TYR A 155 -14.48 7.97 -10.49
N PRO A 156 -14.38 6.72 -10.02
CA PRO A 156 -13.65 5.68 -10.75
C PRO A 156 -14.36 5.33 -12.05
N LEU A 157 -13.60 5.22 -13.14
CA LEU A 157 -14.08 4.76 -14.45
C LEU A 157 -13.90 3.25 -14.66
N VAL A 158 -13.15 2.60 -13.77
CA VAL A 158 -12.83 1.18 -13.82
C VAL A 158 -13.04 0.55 -12.44
N THR A 159 -13.38 -0.72 -12.41
CA THR A 159 -13.54 -1.47 -11.15
C THR A 159 -12.18 -1.84 -10.56
N GLN A 160 -12.15 -2.10 -9.25
CA GLN A 160 -10.92 -2.49 -8.54
C GLN A 160 -10.37 -3.84 -9.02
N ASP A 161 -11.24 -4.73 -9.51
CA ASP A 161 -10.89 -6.07 -9.97
C ASP A 161 -10.60 -6.14 -11.48
N GLY A 162 -10.53 -4.99 -12.16
CA GLY A 162 -10.11 -4.91 -13.56
C GLY A 162 -11.11 -5.44 -14.60
N GLN A 163 -12.32 -5.83 -14.20
CA GLN A 163 -13.41 -6.08 -15.14
C GLN A 163 -14.06 -4.74 -15.49
N SER A 164 -13.87 -4.27 -16.72
CA SER A 164 -14.61 -3.12 -17.24
C SER A 164 -16.10 -3.39 -17.09
N MET A 165 -16.87 -2.42 -16.59
CA MET A 165 -18.32 -2.52 -16.64
C MET A 165 -18.76 -2.46 -18.12
N SER A 166 -19.00 -3.63 -18.72
CA SER A 166 -19.62 -3.81 -20.04
C SER A 166 -20.91 -4.60 -19.89
#